data_AF-A0A251SL97-F1
#
_entry.id   AF-A0A251SL97-F1
#
_cell.length_a   1.000
_cell.length_b   1.000
_cell.length_c   1.000
_cell.angle_alpha   90.00
_cell.angle_beta   90.00
_cell.angle_gamma   90.00
#
_symmetry.space_group_name_H-M   'P 1'
#
loop_
_entity.id
_entity.type
_entity.pdbx_description
1 polymer ?
#
loop_
_entity_poly.entity_id
_entity_poly.type
_entity_poly.pdbx_seq_one_letter_code
_entity_poly.pdbx_strand_id
1 'polypeptide(L)' 'MMLGTIMTTMLLARMLQGFTWEAPDNARSIELVENHDDICLAKPLLAIAKPRLLEWMYPTY' A
#
# COMPACT_ATOMS: atom_id res chain seq x y z
N MET A 1 24.00 6.97 5.85
CA MET A 1 22.73 6.76 5.14
C MET A 1 22.06 5.48 5.64
N MET A 2 21.40 5.50 6.80
CA MET A 2 20.82 4.26 7.33
C MET A 2 19.47 4.50 8.04
N LEU A 3 19.36 5.53 8.87
CA LEU A 3 18.14 5.78 9.62
C LEU A 3 16.92 6.06 8.72
N GLY A 4 17.05 6.95 7.74
CA GLY A 4 15.95 7.27 6.81
C GLY A 4 15.45 6.06 6.05
N THR A 5 16.36 5.24 5.51
CA THR A 5 16.01 3.99 4.82
C THR A 5 15.31 3.01 5.77
N ILE A 6 15.84 2.81 6.98
CA ILE A 6 15.22 1.93 7.99
C ILE A 6 13.80 2.40 8.31
N MET A 7 13.62 3.70 8.56
CA MET A 7 12.31 4.27 8.87
C MET A 7 11.31 4.04 7.73
N THR A 8 11.70 4.36 6.50
CA THR A 8 10.85 4.16 5.31
C THR A 8 10.49 2.69 5.12
N THR A 9 11.47 1.77 5.25
CA THR A 9 11.22 0.34 5.10
C THR A 9 10.31 -0.21 6.20
N MET A 10 10.51 0.21 7.47
CA MET A 10 9.66 -0.21 8.58
C MET A 10 8.22 0.30 8.43
N LEU A 11 8.04 1.55 7.99
CA LEU A 11 6.72 2.12 7.75
C LEU A 11 6.01 1.40 6.59
N LEU A 12 6.71 1.16 5.49
CA LEU A 12 6.17 0.42 4.34
C LEU A 12 5.77 -1.02 4.73
N ALA A 13 6.62 -1.72 5.47
CA ALA A 13 6.33 -3.07 5.94
C ALA A 13 5.08 -3.11 6.83
N ARG A 14 4.94 -2.15 7.77
CA ARG A 14 3.75 -2.06 8.63
C ARG A 14 2.47 -1.75 7.85
N MET A 15 2.56 -0.87 6.84
CA MET A 15 1.44 -0.60 5.93
C MET A 15 1.04 -1.85 5.14
N LEU A 16 1.99 -2.60 4.61
CA LEU A 16 1.69 -3.84 3.87
C LEU A 16 1.12 -4.94 4.78
N GLN A 17 1.63 -5.04 6.01
CA GLN A 17 1.22 -6.05 6.99
C GLN A 17 -0.16 -5.77 7.59
N GLY A 18 -0.51 -4.50 7.85
CA GLY A 18 -1.72 -4.13 8.58
C GLY A 18 -3.03 -4.28 7.79
N PHE A 19 -2.95 -4.35 6.46
CA PHE A 19 -4.11 -4.32 5.57
C PHE A 19 -4.11 -5.49 4.59
N THR A 20 -5.30 -5.97 4.25
CA THR A 20 -5.55 -6.75 3.04
C THR A 20 -5.76 -5.76 1.91
N TRP A 21 -5.07 -5.97 0.80
CA TRP A 21 -5.11 -5.07 -0.35
C TRP A 21 -5.96 -5.68 -1.44
N GLU A 22 -6.88 -4.88 -1.97
CA GLU A 22 -7.73 -5.25 -3.09
C GLU A 22 -7.57 -4.28 -4.24
N ALA A 23 -7.67 -4.80 -5.46
CA ALA A 23 -7.76 -3.96 -6.65
C ALA A 23 -9.13 -3.26 -6.67
N PRO A 24 -9.20 -2.00 -7.14
CA PRO A 24 -10.48 -1.32 -7.35
C PRO A 24 -11.33 -2.10 -8.36
N ASP A 25 -12.67 -2.03 -8.24
CA ASP A 25 -13.64 -2.85 -8.99
C ASP A 25 -13.44 -2.88 -10.52
N ASN A 26 -12.80 -1.84 -11.07
CA ASN A 26 -12.53 -1.72 -12.50
C ASN A 26 -11.23 -2.43 -12.95
N ALA A 27 -10.45 -2.99 -12.03
CA ALA A 27 -9.15 -3.60 -12.31
C ALA A 27 -9.07 -5.04 -11.76
N ARG A 28 -8.63 -5.98 -12.61
CA ARG A 28 -8.43 -7.39 -12.21
C ARG A 28 -7.24 -7.56 -11.26
N SER A 29 -6.25 -6.67 -11.36
CA SER A 29 -5.02 -6.68 -10.56
C SER A 29 -4.41 -5.28 -10.54
N ILE A 30 -3.57 -5.02 -9.54
CA ILE A 30 -2.79 -3.78 -9.45
C ILE A 30 -1.60 -3.90 -10.42
N GLU A 31 -1.58 -3.09 -11.46
CA GLU A 31 -0.48 -3.03 -12.43
C GLU A 31 0.62 -2.10 -11.92
N LEU A 32 1.84 -2.62 -11.75
CA LEU A 32 3.04 -1.85 -11.38
C LEU A 32 3.92 -1.70 -12.62
N VAL A 33 3.54 -0.79 -13.51
CA VAL A 33 4.29 -0.50 -14.75
C VAL A 33 5.05 0.80 -14.56
N GLU A 34 6.36 0.79 -14.79
CA GLU A 34 7.20 1.99 -14.76
C GLU A 34 6.85 2.94 -15.92
N ASN A 35 6.93 4.24 -15.67
CA ASN A 35 6.83 5.23 -16.72
C ASN A 35 8.09 5.18 -17.61
N HIS A 36 7.97 5.57 -18.88
CA HIS A 36 9.10 5.54 -19.81
C HIS A 36 10.15 6.61 -19.46
N ASP A 37 9.71 7.78 -19.02
CA ASP A 37 10.54 8.98 -18.95
C ASP A 37 11.04 9.31 -17.54
N ASP A 38 10.55 8.61 -16.51
CA ASP A 38 10.89 8.89 -15.11
C ASP A 38 10.71 7.66 -14.20
N ILE A 39 11.02 7.84 -12.92
CA ILE A 39 10.95 6.79 -11.88
C ILE A 39 9.52 6.58 -11.33
N CYS A 40 8.51 7.25 -11.87
CA CYS A 40 7.13 7.10 -11.43
C CYS A 40 6.49 5.89 -12.12
N LEU A 41 5.29 5.52 -11.66
CA LEU A 41 4.47 4.54 -12.34
C LEU A 41 3.74 5.17 -13.53
N ALA A 42 3.59 4.42 -14.61
CA ALA A 42 2.85 4.82 -15.82
C ALA A 42 1.37 5.12 -15.54
N LYS A 43 0.81 4.49 -14.51
CA LYS A 43 -0.52 4.77 -13.96
C LYS A 43 -0.41 4.97 -12.45
N PRO A 44 -1.25 5.81 -11.83
CA PRO A 44 -1.27 5.95 -10.37
C PRO A 44 -1.48 4.61 -9.66
N LEU A 45 -0.74 4.36 -8.59
CA LEU A 45 -0.96 3.19 -7.73
C LEU A 45 -2.27 3.35 -6.96
N LEU A 46 -3.30 2.62 -7.38
CA LEU A 46 -4.60 2.61 -6.71
C LEU A 46 -4.87 1.23 -6.11
N ALA A 47 -5.05 1.19 -4.79
CA ALA A 47 -5.35 -0.02 -4.05
C ALA A 47 -6.28 0.29 -2.88
N ILE A 48 -7.25 -0.59 -2.63
CA ILE A 48 -8.18 -0.46 -1.50
C ILE A 48 -7.57 -1.18 -0.31
N ALA A 49 -7.32 -0.45 0.78
CA ALA A 49 -6.81 -0.99 2.02
C ALA A 49 -7.97 -1.42 2.93
N LYS A 50 -8.12 -2.73 3.15
CA LYS A 50 -9.07 -3.29 4.13
C LYS A 50 -8.33 -3.68 5.41
N PRO A 51 -8.74 -3.18 6.59
CA PRO A 51 -8.14 -3.60 7.85
C PRO A 51 -8.21 -5.13 8.02
N ARG A 52 -7.11 -5.77 8.44
CA ARG A 52 -7.10 -7.24 8.66
C ARG A 52 -7.75 -7.65 9.97
N LEU A 53 -7.81 -6.74 10.93
CA LEU A 53 -8.39 -6.99 12.23
C LEU A 53 -9.90 -6.79 12.14
N LEU A 54 -10.64 -7.57 12.93
CA LEU A 54 -12.09 -7.43 13.02
C LEU A 54 -12.45 -6.05 13.58
N GLU A 55 -13.55 -5.47 13.11
CA GLU A 55 -13.96 -4.10 13.44
C GLU A 55 -14.04 -3.85 14.96
N TRP A 56 -14.50 -4.84 15.74
CA TRP A 56 -14.61 -4.74 17.20
C TRP A 56 -13.27 -4.65 17.93
N MET A 57 -12.15 -4.94 17.26
CA MET A 57 -10.81 -4.77 17.81
C MET A 57 -10.29 -3.34 17.66
N TYR A 58 -11.00 -2.50 16.89
CA TYR A 58 -10.70 -1.08 16.79
C TYR A 58 -11.47 -0.31 17.86
N PRO A 59 -10.82 0.61 18.57
CA PRO A 59 -11.51 1.40 19.57
C PRO A 59 -12.52 2.36 18.94
N THR A 60 -13.69 2.50 19.57
CA THR A 60 -14.84 3.26 19.05
C THR A 60 -15.03 4.63 19.70
N TYR A 61 -14.00 5.15 20.37
CA TYR A 61 -14.09 6.37 21.17
C TYR A 61 -14.13 7.66 20.34
#